data_AF-A0A0F8W6G7-F1
#
_entry.id   AF-A0A0F8W6G7-F1
#
_cell.length_a   1.000
_cell.length_b   1.000
_cell.length_c   1.000
_cell.angle_alpha   90.00
_cell.angle_beta   90.00
_cell.angle_gamma   90.00
#
_symmetry.space_group_name_H-M   'P 1'
#
loop_
_entity.id
_entity.type
_entity.pdbx_description
1 polymer ?
#
loop_
_entity_poly.entity_id
_entity_poly.type
_entity_poly.pdbx_seq_one_letter_code
_entity_poly.pdbx_strand_id
1 'polypeptide(L)'
;SGLPGVLAGLNPIALGASLIAFATGFGLGYIFYIGRWVDPVKFVNSNIFFYAIHKFFLNRWYLNALIYWFFVIAPLWISRGVFRYFERTVIDVGMNLGMTRATAWTAKVVQGTQTGVAQSYLFVFGAGILFVVLILLM
;
A
#
# COMPACT_ATOMS: atom_id res chain seq x y z
N SER A 1 -22.41 43.55 -48.33
CA SER A 1 -21.30 42.61 -48.58
C SER A 1 -21.36 41.53 -47.51
N GLY A 2 -21.91 40.36 -47.86
CA GLY A 2 -22.15 39.25 -46.94
C GLY A 2 -20.85 38.57 -46.54
N LEU A 3 -20.71 38.27 -45.25
CA LEU A 3 -19.62 37.44 -44.74
C LEU A 3 -19.65 36.07 -45.46
N PRO A 4 -18.51 35.50 -45.88
CA PRO A 4 -18.45 34.20 -46.55
C PRO A 4 -19.18 33.12 -45.72
N GLY A 5 -19.87 32.19 -46.37
CA GLY A 5 -20.83 31.26 -45.74
C GLY A 5 -20.31 30.45 -44.55
N VAL A 6 -19.00 30.26 -44.44
CA VAL A 6 -18.33 29.64 -43.27
C VAL A 6 -18.45 30.48 -42.00
N LEU A 7 -18.48 31.81 -42.12
CA LEU A 7 -18.58 32.76 -41.02
C LEU A 7 -20.04 33.08 -40.65
N ALA A 8 -21.00 32.74 -41.51
CA ALA A 8 -22.42 33.07 -41.31
C ALA A 8 -23.08 32.28 -40.16
N GLY A 9 -22.54 31.11 -39.79
CA GLY A 9 -23.02 30.27 -38.68
C GLY A 9 -22.19 30.38 -37.39
N LEU A 10 -21.14 31.20 -37.36
CA LEU A 10 -20.25 31.32 -36.21
C LEU A 10 -20.73 32.40 -35.25
N ASN A 11 -20.69 32.11 -33.94
CA ASN A 11 -20.95 33.13 -32.92
C ASN A 11 -19.83 34.18 -32.97
N PRO A 12 -20.13 35.45 -33.34
CA PRO A 12 -19.11 36.49 -33.49
C PRO A 12 -18.34 36.77 -32.20
N ILE A 13 -18.99 36.57 -31.04
CA ILE A 13 -18.38 36.77 -29.73
C ILE A 13 -17.37 35.65 -29.44
N ALA A 14 -17.72 34.40 -29.73
CA ALA A 14 -16.80 33.27 -29.55
C ALA A 14 -15.60 33.35 -30.51
N LEU A 15 -15.83 33.80 -31.74
CA LEU A 15 -14.78 34.02 -32.72
C LEU A 15 -13.86 35.17 -32.27
N GLY A 16 -14.41 36.30 -31.84
CA GLY A 16 -13.62 37.40 -31.28
C GLY A 16 -12.82 36.99 -30.04
N ALA A 17 -13.45 36.30 -29.10
CA ALA A 17 -12.81 35.85 -27.86
C ALA A 17 -11.68 34.84 -28.11
N SER A 18 -11.87 33.88 -29.02
CA SER A 18 -10.82 32.90 -29.35
C SER A 18 -9.63 33.54 -30.08
N LEU A 19 -9.87 34.50 -30.97
CA LEU A 19 -8.80 35.26 -31.62
C LEU A 19 -8.02 36.12 -30.62
N ILE A 20 -8.68 36.76 -29.66
CA ILE A 20 -8.01 37.53 -28.59
C ILE A 20 -7.20 36.59 -27.67
N ALA A 21 -7.76 35.45 -27.27
CA ALA A 21 -7.05 34.46 -26.46
C ALA A 21 -5.82 33.91 -27.19
N PHE A 22 -5.94 33.65 -28.49
CA PHE A 22 -4.81 33.22 -29.32
C PHE A 22 -3.74 34.31 -29.43
N ALA A 23 -4.14 35.54 -29.75
CA ALA A 23 -3.22 36.67 -29.90
C ALA A 23 -2.50 36.98 -28.58
N THR A 24 -3.17 36.87 -27.43
CA THR A 24 -2.53 37.06 -26.12
C THR A 24 -1.53 35.95 -25.82
N GLY A 25 -1.88 34.67 -26.06
CA GLY A 25 -0.95 33.55 -25.91
C GLY A 25 0.28 33.67 -26.82
N PHE A 26 0.07 34.00 -28.09
CA PHE A 26 1.16 34.22 -29.05
C PHE A 26 2.03 35.42 -28.67
N GLY A 27 1.41 36.54 -28.28
CA GLY A 27 2.12 37.74 -27.83
C GLY A 27 3.00 37.46 -26.61
N LEU A 28 2.48 36.74 -25.61
CA LEU A 28 3.26 36.32 -24.45
C LEU A 28 4.43 35.41 -24.85
N GLY A 29 4.19 34.43 -25.74
CA GLY A 29 5.25 33.57 -26.28
C GLY A 29 6.35 34.37 -26.99
N TYR A 30 5.97 35.36 -27.80
CA TYR A 30 6.92 36.23 -28.48
C TYR A 30 7.80 37.00 -27.48
N ILE A 31 7.20 37.61 -26.46
CA ILE A 31 7.91 38.41 -25.45
C ILE A 31 8.95 37.57 -24.70
N PHE A 32 8.58 36.37 -24.24
CA PHE A 32 9.47 35.53 -23.43
C PHE A 32 10.52 34.77 -24.26
N TYR A 33 10.19 34.29 -25.46
CA TYR A 33 11.04 33.35 -26.20
C TYR A 33 11.71 33.94 -27.44
N ILE A 34 11.05 34.83 -28.19
CA ILE A 34 11.60 35.39 -29.44
C ILE A 34 12.26 36.74 -29.18
N GLY A 35 11.48 37.72 -28.69
CA GLY A 35 11.97 39.05 -28.32
C GLY A 35 12.88 39.01 -27.10
N ARG A 36 12.72 38.00 -26.23
CA ARG A 36 13.50 37.79 -24.99
C ARG A 36 13.56 39.04 -24.10
N TRP A 37 12.48 39.82 -24.09
CA TRP A 37 12.40 41.06 -23.32
C TRP A 37 12.32 40.80 -21.81
N VAL A 38 11.83 39.61 -21.43
CA VAL A 38 11.73 39.17 -20.04
C VAL A 38 12.45 37.83 -19.89
N ASP A 39 13.31 37.70 -18.88
CA ASP A 39 13.98 36.44 -18.55
C ASP A 39 12.98 35.49 -17.86
N PRO A 40 12.59 34.37 -18.51
CA PRO A 40 11.57 33.47 -17.98
C PRO A 40 12.02 32.76 -16.69
N VAL A 41 13.32 32.48 -16.53
CA VAL A 41 13.85 31.79 -15.35
C VAL A 41 13.78 32.71 -14.14
N LYS A 42 14.22 33.97 -14.30
CA LYS A 42 14.11 34.97 -13.23
C LYS A 42 12.67 35.28 -12.89
N PHE A 43 11.78 35.39 -13.89
CA PHE A 43 10.37 35.65 -13.68
C PHE A 43 9.69 34.53 -12.87
N VAL A 44 9.89 33.27 -13.25
CA VAL A 44 9.31 32.12 -12.53
C VAL A 44 9.88 32.00 -11.12
N ASN A 45 11.18 32.19 -10.94
CA ASN A 45 11.84 32.07 -9.64
C ASN A 45 11.58 33.28 -8.71
N SER A 46 11.05 34.38 -9.22
CA SER A 46 10.74 35.57 -8.42
C SER A 46 9.58 35.36 -7.44
N ASN A 47 8.69 34.40 -7.70
CA ASN A 47 7.52 34.14 -6.88
C ASN A 47 7.34 32.63 -6.65
N ILE A 48 7.19 32.23 -5.40
CA ILE A 48 6.99 30.84 -5.01
C ILE A 48 5.78 30.19 -5.69
N PHE A 49 4.73 30.96 -5.98
CA PHE A 49 3.54 30.46 -6.66
C PHE A 49 3.84 30.07 -8.11
N PHE A 50 4.51 30.95 -8.87
CA PHE A 50 4.90 30.66 -10.25
C PHE A 50 5.92 29.52 -10.32
N TYR A 51 6.88 29.50 -9.40
CA TYR A 51 7.82 28.40 -9.28
C TYR A 51 7.12 27.07 -8.99
N ALA A 52 6.16 27.04 -8.06
CA ALA A 52 5.42 25.83 -7.72
C ALA A 52 4.60 25.30 -8.91
N ILE A 53 3.91 26.18 -9.62
CA ILE A 53 3.17 25.81 -10.83
C ILE A 53 4.13 25.29 -11.90
N HIS A 54 5.21 26.00 -12.18
CA HIS A 54 6.22 25.57 -13.14
C HIS A 54 6.79 24.20 -12.79
N LYS A 55 7.17 24.00 -11.53
CA LYS A 55 7.70 22.73 -11.02
C LYS A 55 6.68 21.60 -11.10
N PHE A 56 5.40 21.87 -10.85
CA PHE A 56 4.32 20.88 -10.98
C PHE A 56 4.20 20.37 -12.41
N PHE A 57 4.12 21.29 -13.39
CA PHE A 57 4.08 20.93 -14.81
C PHE A 57 5.37 20.25 -15.28
N LEU A 58 6.54 20.74 -14.83
CA LEU A 58 7.85 20.18 -15.15
C LEU A 58 7.98 18.73 -14.67
N ASN A 59 7.45 18.42 -13.48
CA ASN A 59 7.42 17.06 -12.92
C ASN A 59 6.27 16.20 -13.47
N ARG A 60 5.75 16.51 -14.67
CA ARG A 60 4.65 15.80 -15.33
C ARG A 60 3.47 15.58 -14.37
N TRP A 61 3.12 16.63 -13.62
CA TRP A 61 2.01 16.65 -12.65
C TRP A 61 2.18 15.64 -11.51
N TYR A 62 3.39 15.12 -11.29
CA TYR A 62 3.68 14.04 -10.35
C TYR A 62 2.89 12.74 -10.59
N LEU A 63 2.24 12.58 -11.75
CA LEU A 63 1.41 11.41 -12.06
C LEU A 63 2.20 10.11 -11.98
N ASN A 64 3.41 10.09 -12.53
CA ASN A 64 4.28 8.92 -12.45
C ASN A 64 4.57 8.55 -10.99
N ALA A 65 4.97 9.52 -10.17
CA ALA A 65 5.30 9.28 -8.77
C ALA A 65 4.08 8.75 -7.98
N LEU A 66 2.90 9.34 -8.21
CA LEU A 66 1.66 8.89 -7.60
C LEU A 66 1.30 7.47 -8.03
N ILE A 67 1.36 7.15 -9.32
CA ILE A 67 1.07 5.82 -9.85
C ILE A 67 2.02 4.78 -9.23
N TYR A 68 3.32 5.04 -9.23
CA TYR A 68 4.29 4.13 -8.62
C TYR A 68 4.04 3.96 -7.11
N TRP A 69 3.73 5.04 -6.41
CA TRP A 69 3.49 4.96 -4.98
C TRP A 69 2.24 4.13 -4.65
N PHE A 70 1.13 4.39 -5.33
CA PHE A 70 -0.14 3.72 -5.07
C PHE A 70 -0.17 2.27 -5.55
N PHE A 71 0.40 1.97 -6.72
CA PHE A 71 0.27 0.65 -7.33
C PHE A 71 1.47 -0.27 -7.07
N VAL A 72 2.62 0.28 -6.67
CA VAL A 72 3.83 -0.52 -6.44
C VAL A 72 4.24 -0.48 -4.99
N ILE A 73 4.55 0.71 -4.46
CA ILE A 73 5.15 0.86 -3.14
C ILE A 73 4.15 0.47 -2.03
N ALA A 74 2.94 1.01 -2.07
CA ALA A 74 1.93 0.74 -1.04
C ALA A 74 1.55 -0.75 -0.97
N PRO A 75 1.24 -1.46 -2.08
CA PRO A 75 0.94 -2.89 -2.03
C PRO A 75 2.14 -3.74 -1.57
N LEU A 76 3.37 -3.40 -1.99
CA LEU A 76 4.58 -4.08 -1.51
C LEU A 76 4.77 -3.94 -0.01
N TRP A 77 4.52 -2.74 0.54
CA TRP A 77 4.65 -2.51 1.97
C TRP A 77 3.60 -3.29 2.76
N ILE A 78 2.36 -3.31 2.29
CA ILE A 78 1.27 -4.10 2.89
C ILE A 78 1.60 -5.59 2.84
N SER A 79 1.99 -6.12 1.68
CA SER A 79 2.36 -7.53 1.52
C SER A 79 3.50 -7.94 2.47
N ARG A 80 4.55 -7.11 2.59
CA ARG A 80 5.65 -7.35 3.54
C ARG A 80 5.18 -7.31 4.99
N GLY A 81 4.25 -6.42 5.32
CA GLY A 81 3.63 -6.37 6.65
C GLY A 81 2.87 -7.64 6.96
N VAL A 82 1.98 -8.07 6.06
CA VAL A 82 1.21 -9.31 6.19
C VAL A 82 2.14 -10.51 6.37
N PHE A 83 3.15 -10.66 5.51
CA PHE A 83 4.10 -11.77 5.61
C PHE A 83 4.84 -11.79 6.97
N ARG A 84 5.30 -10.64 7.44
CA ARG A 84 6.08 -10.55 8.68
C ARG A 84 5.25 -10.85 9.92
N TYR A 85 4.03 -10.33 9.98
CA TYR A 85 3.22 -10.42 11.21
C TYR A 85 2.24 -11.58 11.19
N PHE A 86 1.66 -11.92 10.04
CA PHE A 86 0.72 -13.01 9.94
C PHE A 86 1.45 -14.33 9.71
N GLU A 87 2.18 -14.44 8.60
CA GLU A 87 2.76 -15.72 8.19
C GLU A 87 3.85 -16.20 9.15
N ARG A 88 4.84 -15.35 9.47
CA ARG A 88 5.90 -15.74 10.41
C ARG A 88 5.44 -15.92 11.86
N THR A 89 4.49 -15.14 12.35
CA THR A 89 4.09 -15.24 13.76
C THR A 89 2.97 -16.25 13.98
N VAL A 90 1.91 -16.20 13.17
CA VAL A 90 0.76 -17.08 13.36
C VAL A 90 1.07 -18.48 12.81
N ILE A 91 1.60 -18.57 11.59
CA ILE A 91 1.78 -19.86 10.93
C ILE A 91 3.06 -20.55 11.43
N ASP A 92 4.23 -19.90 11.32
CA ASP A 92 5.48 -20.57 11.69
C ASP A 92 5.60 -20.78 13.21
N VAL A 93 5.38 -19.73 14.02
CA VAL A 93 5.53 -19.85 15.48
C VAL A 93 4.32 -20.53 16.10
N GLY A 94 3.11 -20.16 15.70
CA GLY A 94 1.88 -20.72 16.28
C GLY A 94 1.66 -22.18 15.89
N MET A 95 1.61 -22.48 14.59
CA MET A 95 1.27 -23.83 14.13
C MET A 95 2.49 -24.74 14.13
N ASN A 96 3.51 -24.44 13.34
CA ASN A 96 4.62 -25.37 13.11
C ASN A 96 5.44 -25.60 14.39
N LEU A 97 6.00 -24.53 14.95
CA LEU A 97 6.83 -24.62 16.15
C LEU A 97 5.99 -24.88 17.41
N GLY A 98 4.81 -24.28 17.51
CA GLY A 98 3.91 -24.45 18.64
C GLY A 98 3.44 -25.90 18.79
N MET A 99 3.02 -26.55 17.70
CA MET A 99 2.55 -27.94 17.75
C MET A 99 3.68 -28.92 18.07
N THR A 100 4.88 -28.65 17.54
CA THR A 100 6.08 -29.43 17.88
C THR A 100 6.43 -29.30 19.37
N ARG A 101 6.39 -28.07 19.93
CA ARG A 101 6.64 -27.82 21.35
C ARG A 101 5.58 -28.44 22.25
N ALA A 102 4.30 -28.36 21.87
CA ALA A 102 3.21 -28.98 22.61
C ALA A 102 3.40 -30.50 22.70
N THR A 103 3.72 -31.13 21.56
CA THR A 103 3.99 -32.57 21.49
C THR A 103 5.18 -32.97 22.35
N ALA A 104 6.28 -32.22 22.27
CA ALA A 104 7.46 -32.45 23.09
C ALA A 104 7.19 -32.27 24.59
N TRP A 105 6.36 -31.29 24.97
CA TRP A 105 5.94 -31.10 26.36
C TRP A 105 5.10 -32.28 26.86
N THR A 106 4.10 -32.71 26.09
CA THR A 106 3.29 -33.89 26.43
C THR A 106 4.16 -35.13 26.60
N ALA A 107 5.12 -35.35 25.69
CA ALA A 107 6.07 -36.45 25.81
C ALA A 107 6.89 -36.38 27.12
N LYS A 108 7.36 -35.19 27.51
CA LYS A 108 8.06 -34.99 28.79
C LYS A 108 7.18 -35.27 30.00
N VAL A 109 5.91 -34.83 29.97
CA VAL A 109 4.95 -35.11 31.05
C VAL A 109 4.73 -36.62 31.17
N VAL A 110 4.47 -37.32 30.06
CA VAL A 110 4.29 -38.78 30.04
C VAL A 110 5.55 -39.49 30.53
N GLN A 111 6.73 -39.09 30.08
CA GLN A 111 8.00 -39.65 30.56
C GLN A 111 8.18 -39.42 32.07
N GLY A 112 7.79 -38.26 32.59
CA GLY A 112 7.86 -37.96 34.02
C GLY A 112 6.95 -38.84 34.89
N THR A 113 5.88 -39.43 34.33
CA THR A 113 5.04 -40.40 35.05
C THR A 113 5.72 -41.76 35.25
N GLN A 114 6.76 -42.07 34.46
CA GLN A 114 7.52 -43.31 34.60
C GLN A 114 8.56 -43.18 35.72
N THR A 115 8.19 -43.66 36.91
CA THR A 115 9.03 -43.56 38.12
C THR A 115 10.12 -44.64 38.22
N GLY A 116 10.05 -45.70 37.39
CA GLY A 116 11.01 -46.82 37.42
C GLY A 116 10.89 -47.75 38.63
N VAL A 117 9.93 -47.51 39.53
CA VAL A 117 9.70 -48.32 40.73
C VAL A 117 8.52 -49.27 40.48
N ALA A 118 8.71 -50.58 40.71
CA ALA A 118 7.64 -51.56 40.47
C ALA A 118 6.37 -51.31 41.31
N GLN A 119 6.55 -50.83 42.55
CA GLN A 119 5.47 -50.58 43.50
C GLN A 119 4.49 -49.50 43.05
N SER A 120 4.99 -48.42 42.43
CA SER A 120 4.14 -47.35 41.91
C SER A 120 3.31 -47.83 40.71
N TYR A 121 3.85 -48.70 39.85
CA TYR A 121 3.07 -49.30 38.76
C TYR A 121 1.96 -50.21 39.28
N LEU A 122 2.23 -51.06 40.27
CA LEU A 122 1.23 -51.94 40.88
C LEU A 122 0.11 -51.13 41.55
N PHE A 123 0.45 -50.04 42.22
CA PHE A 123 -0.51 -49.13 42.83
C PHE A 123 -1.44 -48.48 41.78
N VAL A 124 -0.85 -47.91 40.71
CA VAL A 124 -1.63 -47.27 39.62
C VAL A 124 -2.50 -48.29 38.88
N PHE A 125 -2.01 -49.52 38.67
CA PHE A 125 -2.77 -50.60 38.05
C PHE A 125 -3.99 -50.99 38.89
N GLY A 126 -3.81 -51.20 40.20
CA GLY A 126 -4.91 -51.51 41.11
C GLY A 126 -5.95 -50.39 41.19
N ALA A 127 -5.50 -49.13 41.25
CA ALA A 127 -6.39 -47.96 41.21
C ALA A 127 -7.17 -47.88 39.89
N GLY A 128 -6.54 -48.21 38.76
CA GLY A 128 -7.18 -48.27 37.45
C GLY A 128 -8.29 -49.32 37.37
N ILE A 129 -8.08 -50.52 37.91
CA ILE A 129 -9.12 -51.57 37.98
C ILE A 129 -10.31 -51.09 38.80
N LEU A 130 -10.06 -50.53 39.99
CA LEU A 130 -11.11 -50.00 40.86
C LEU A 130 -11.93 -48.92 40.14
N PHE A 131 -11.26 -47.98 39.46
CA PHE A 131 -11.91 -46.92 38.71
C PHE A 131 -12.82 -47.44 37.59
N VAL A 132 -12.36 -48.43 36.82
CA VAL A 132 -13.17 -49.05 35.76
C VAL A 132 -14.38 -49.78 36.34
N VAL A 133 -14.19 -50.56 37.42
CA VAL A 133 -15.29 -51.26 38.10
C VAL A 133 -16.34 -50.26 38.61
N LEU A 134 -15.91 -49.15 39.20
CA LEU A 134 -16.82 -48.11 39.66
C LEU A 134 -17.59 -47.45 38.51
N ILE A 135 -16.95 -47.15 37.38
CA ILE A 135 -17.63 -46.62 36.19
C ILE A 135 -18.69 -47.60 35.65
N LEU A 136 -18.42 -48.90 35.70
CA LEU A 136 -19.34 -49.93 35.20
C LEU A 136 -20.49 -50.24 36.16
N LEU A 137 -20.33 -49.97 37.45
CA LEU A 137 -21.35 -50.18 38.49
C LEU A 137 -22.20 -48.93 38.76
N MET A 138 -21.84 -47.79 38.19
CA MET A 138 -22.65 -46.56 38.16
C MET A 138 -23.53 -46.51 36.92
#